data_AF-A0A3D5VFL0-F1
#
_entry.id   AF-A0A3D5VFL0-F1
#
_cell.length_a   1.000
_cell.length_b   1.000
_cell.length_c   1.000
_cell.angle_alpha   90.00
_cell.angle_beta   90.00
_cell.angle_gamma   90.00
#
_symmetry.space_group_name_H-M   'P 1'
#
loop_
_entity.id
_entity.type
_entity.pdbx_description
1 polymer ?
#
loop_
_entity_poly.entity_id
_entity_poly.type
_entity_poly.pdbx_seq_one_letter_code
_entity_poly.pdbx_strand_id
1 'polypeptide(L)'
;MKKYFIILLIISSTIIWAHPKFYNLEEYSLNYSVKADSTHGFDVISYDISVTIDDENEFVNGSVAAVVEAEENLNQITYELEELNVSSVQVNGSEAVFSHNNGELQIQLGSIAPGEQFTTLVNYSGNPQTSDDVYNIGMIFNQNFVFTLSDPSGCRWWWPA
;
A
#
# COMPACT_ATOMS: atom_id res chain seq x y z
N MET A 1 -1.25 -51.73 -40.63
CA MET A 1 -0.02 -50.92 -40.46
C MET A 1 -0.24 -49.43 -40.72
N LYS A 2 -0.92 -48.99 -41.80
CA LYS A 2 -1.10 -47.55 -42.12
C LYS A 2 -1.93 -46.72 -41.12
N LYS A 3 -2.89 -47.30 -40.39
CA LYS A 3 -3.76 -46.57 -39.45
C LYS A 3 -3.06 -46.09 -38.17
N TYR A 4 -2.06 -46.83 -37.69
CA TYR A 4 -1.28 -46.45 -36.49
C TYR A 4 -0.24 -45.36 -36.78
N PHE A 5 0.20 -45.26 -38.04
CA PHE A 5 1.17 -44.25 -38.46
C PHE A 5 0.59 -42.82 -38.42
N ILE A 6 -0.71 -42.68 -38.74
CA ILE A 6 -1.40 -41.38 -38.73
C ILE A 6 -1.61 -40.90 -37.28
N ILE A 7 -1.92 -41.80 -36.34
CA ILE A 7 -2.09 -41.45 -34.92
C ILE A 7 -0.76 -40.99 -34.31
N LEU A 8 0.36 -41.64 -34.65
CA LEU A 8 1.69 -41.26 -34.17
C LEU A 8 2.15 -39.89 -34.71
N LEU A 9 1.74 -39.54 -35.94
CA LEU A 9 2.07 -38.25 -36.55
C LEU A 9 1.33 -37.07 -35.90
N ILE A 10 0.08 -37.29 -35.47
CA ILE A 10 -0.73 -36.25 -34.80
C ILE A 10 -0.17 -35.97 -33.39
N ILE A 11 0.24 -36.99 -32.66
CA ILE A 11 0.84 -36.85 -31.31
C ILE A 11 2.20 -36.12 -31.37
N SER A 12 2.98 -36.29 -32.46
CA SER A 12 4.26 -35.58 -32.59
C SER A 12 4.09 -34.08 -32.89
N SER A 13 3.04 -33.69 -33.63
CA SER A 13 2.80 -32.28 -33.97
C SER A 13 2.40 -31.40 -32.79
N THR A 14 1.79 -31.97 -31.75
CA THR A 14 1.34 -31.21 -30.55
C THR A 14 2.47 -30.87 -29.59
N ILE A 15 3.63 -31.54 -29.70
CA ILE A 15 4.77 -31.31 -28.81
C ILE A 15 5.63 -30.11 -29.28
N ILE A 16 5.56 -29.75 -30.56
CA ILE A 16 6.40 -28.71 -31.17
C ILE A 16 5.90 -27.29 -30.85
N TRP A 17 4.61 -27.13 -30.50
CA TRP A 17 4.01 -25.83 -30.18
C TRP A 17 4.03 -25.46 -28.68
N ALA A 18 4.54 -26.35 -27.83
CA ALA A 18 4.61 -26.16 -26.38
C ALA A 18 5.98 -25.65 -25.88
N HIS A 19 6.76 -24.99 -26.73
CA HIS A 19 7.92 -24.25 -26.26
C HIS A 19 7.48 -22.85 -25.83
N PRO A 20 7.45 -22.53 -24.52
CA PRO A 20 7.38 -21.14 -24.12
C PRO A 20 8.54 -20.41 -24.80
N LYS A 21 8.24 -19.38 -25.59
CA LYS A 21 9.26 -18.46 -26.06
C LYS A 21 9.81 -17.79 -24.80
N PHE A 22 10.96 -18.26 -24.34
CA PHE A 22 11.78 -17.49 -23.41
C PHE A 22 12.19 -16.25 -24.18
N TYR A 23 11.44 -15.16 -23.98
CA TYR A 23 11.97 -13.85 -24.30
C TYR A 23 13.22 -13.70 -23.44
N ASN A 24 14.36 -13.41 -24.07
CA ASN A 24 15.49 -12.84 -23.36
C ASN A 24 14.96 -11.49 -22.84
N LEU A 25 14.41 -11.50 -21.64
CA LEU A 25 14.23 -10.28 -20.88
C LEU A 25 15.66 -9.78 -20.70
N GLU A 26 16.00 -8.66 -21.34
CA GLU A 26 17.15 -7.90 -20.88
C GLU A 26 16.99 -7.78 -19.36
N GLU A 27 18.02 -8.14 -18.60
CA GLU A 27 18.05 -7.84 -17.17
C GLU A 27 17.91 -6.33 -17.06
N TYR A 28 16.68 -5.86 -16.88
CA TYR A 28 16.42 -4.57 -16.28
C TYR A 28 16.96 -4.71 -14.87
N SER A 29 18.24 -4.34 -14.70
CA SER A 29 18.80 -4.07 -13.39
C SER A 29 18.07 -2.82 -12.89
N LEU A 30 16.91 -3.05 -12.27
CA LEU A 30 16.33 -2.09 -11.36
C LEU A 30 17.35 -1.97 -10.23
N ASN A 31 18.28 -1.02 -10.36
CA ASN A 31 19.06 -0.49 -9.24
C ASN A 31 18.11 0.30 -8.33
N TYR A 32 17.04 -0.35 -7.89
CA TYR A 32 16.26 0.12 -6.77
C TYR A 32 17.06 -0.29 -5.55
N SER A 33 17.53 0.70 -4.80
CA SER A 33 17.97 0.44 -3.44
C SER A 33 16.80 -0.24 -2.74
N VAL A 34 16.91 -1.54 -2.46
CA VAL A 34 15.99 -2.24 -1.53
C VAL A 34 16.35 -1.73 -0.14
N LYS A 35 16.04 -0.46 0.11
CA LYS A 35 15.95 0.12 1.43
C LYS A 35 14.50 -0.13 1.83
N ALA A 36 14.27 -0.53 3.08
CA ALA A 36 12.92 -0.42 3.62
C ALA A 36 12.47 1.04 3.42
N ASP A 37 11.26 1.25 2.89
CA ASP A 37 10.69 2.59 2.70
C ASP A 37 10.79 3.40 4.01
N SER A 38 10.69 2.71 5.15
CA SER A 38 11.00 3.24 6.47
C SER A 38 11.63 2.17 7.37
N THR A 39 12.56 2.56 8.24
CA THR A 39 12.93 1.78 9.43
C THR A 39 12.20 2.41 10.61
N HIS A 40 11.04 1.87 10.96
CA HIS A 40 10.21 2.38 12.05
C HIS A 40 10.48 1.60 13.34
N GLY A 41 10.46 2.31 14.48
CA GLY A 41 10.66 1.74 15.82
C GLY A 41 9.38 1.20 16.47
N PHE A 42 8.39 0.84 15.65
CA PHE A 42 7.08 0.37 16.10
C PHE A 42 6.53 -0.72 15.18
N ASP A 43 5.66 -1.56 15.74
CA ASP A 43 4.89 -2.58 15.04
C ASP A 43 3.41 -2.21 15.06
N VAL A 44 2.74 -2.26 13.91
CA VAL A 44 1.29 -2.04 13.86
C VAL A 44 0.58 -3.37 13.92
N ILE A 45 -0.08 -3.60 15.06
CA ILE A 45 -0.78 -4.84 15.38
C ILE A 45 -2.07 -4.98 14.60
N SER A 46 -2.80 -3.87 14.42
CA SER A 46 -4.05 -3.86 13.66
C SER A 46 -4.41 -2.46 13.18
N TYR A 47 -5.16 -2.43 12.08
CA TYR A 47 -5.83 -1.25 11.56
C TYR A 47 -7.34 -1.47 11.54
N ASP A 48 -8.09 -0.45 11.93
CA ASP A 48 -9.51 -0.28 11.63
C ASP A 48 -9.64 0.92 10.68
N ILE A 49 -10.06 0.64 9.45
CA ILE A 49 -10.10 1.59 8.35
C ILE A 49 -11.56 1.80 7.96
N SER A 50 -12.07 3.00 8.21
CA SER A 50 -13.40 3.43 7.78
C SER A 50 -13.26 4.51 6.72
N VAL A 51 -13.78 4.27 5.52
CA VAL A 51 -13.72 5.21 4.39
C VAL A 51 -15.12 5.40 3.82
N THR A 52 -15.54 6.66 3.73
CA THR A 52 -16.68 7.08 2.92
C THR A 52 -16.17 7.51 1.56
N ILE A 53 -16.74 6.95 0.49
CA ILE A 53 -16.34 7.20 -0.89
C ILE A 53 -17.45 7.99 -1.59
N ASP A 54 -17.08 9.13 -2.15
CA ASP A 54 -17.86 9.89 -3.14
C ASP A 54 -17.22 9.63 -4.50
N ASP A 55 -17.84 8.75 -5.28
CA ASP A 55 -17.34 8.29 -6.57
C ASP A 55 -17.52 9.33 -7.69
N GLU A 56 -18.53 10.21 -7.58
CA GLU A 56 -18.75 11.29 -8.54
C GLU A 56 -17.64 12.34 -8.46
N ASN A 57 -17.18 12.65 -7.25
CA ASN A 57 -16.13 13.65 -7.02
C ASN A 57 -14.74 13.05 -6.81
N GLU A 58 -14.59 11.72 -6.92
CA GLU A 58 -13.35 10.98 -6.64
C GLU A 58 -12.75 11.32 -5.26
N PHE A 59 -13.62 11.48 -4.27
CA PHE A 59 -13.28 12.04 -2.96
C PHE A 59 -13.48 11.01 -1.86
N VAL A 60 -12.59 11.01 -0.87
CA VAL A 60 -12.69 10.18 0.33
C VAL A 60 -12.75 11.03 1.60
N ASN A 61 -13.56 10.57 2.54
CA ASN A 61 -13.49 10.99 3.94
C ASN A 61 -13.25 9.75 4.79
N GLY A 62 -12.08 9.69 5.44
CA GLY A 62 -11.58 8.48 6.07
C GLY A 62 -11.13 8.69 7.51
N SER A 63 -11.16 7.60 8.25
CA SER A 63 -10.57 7.49 9.58
C SER A 63 -9.82 6.17 9.70
N VAL A 64 -8.57 6.22 10.13
CA VAL A 64 -7.75 5.04 10.43
C VAL A 64 -7.46 5.03 11.91
N ALA A 65 -7.94 4.02 12.61
CA ALA A 65 -7.47 3.70 13.95
C ALA A 65 -6.43 2.59 13.88
N ALA A 66 -5.34 2.70 14.63
CA ALA A 66 -4.34 1.65 14.72
C ALA A 66 -4.06 1.27 16.17
N VAL A 67 -3.80 -0.01 16.41
CA VAL A 67 -3.15 -0.49 17.64
C VAL A 67 -1.69 -0.71 17.31
N VAL A 68 -0.81 -0.03 18.04
CA VAL A 68 0.62 0.02 17.76
C VAL A 68 1.39 -0.43 18.99
N GLU A 69 2.41 -1.25 18.82
CA GLU A 69 3.37 -1.65 19.84
C GLU A 69 4.71 -0.97 19.59
N ALA A 70 5.28 -0.34 20.62
CA ALA A 70 6.59 0.28 20.50
C ALA A 70 7.69 -0.80 20.57
N GLU A 71 8.58 -0.85 19.58
CA GLU A 71 9.75 -1.74 19.59
C GLU A 71 10.97 -1.08 20.25
N GLU A 72 10.94 0.25 20.36
CA GLU A 72 11.93 1.07 21.06
C GLU A 72 11.28 2.17 21.91
N ASN A 73 12.08 3.05 22.53
CA ASN A 73 11.50 4.22 23.19
C ASN A 73 11.06 5.23 22.14
N LEU A 74 9.77 5.54 22.10
CA LEU A 74 9.17 6.45 21.12
C LEU A 74 8.72 7.75 21.76
N ASN A 75 9.00 8.85 21.06
CA ASN A 75 8.43 10.18 21.29
C ASN A 75 7.68 10.72 20.07
N GLN A 76 7.75 10.01 18.95
CA GLN A 76 7.10 10.32 17.69
C GLN A 76 6.98 9.03 16.89
N ILE A 77 5.95 8.94 16.06
CA ILE A 77 5.92 8.00 14.92
C ILE A 77 5.67 8.77 13.62
N THR A 78 5.95 8.12 12.50
CA THR A 78 5.64 8.64 11.17
C THR A 78 4.83 7.61 10.41
N TYR A 79 3.65 8.00 9.93
CA TYR A 79 2.90 7.28 8.90
C TYR A 79 3.13 7.93 7.54
N GLU A 80 2.91 7.17 6.49
CA GLU A 80 2.97 7.60 5.10
C GLU A 80 1.55 7.91 4.62
N LEU A 81 1.34 9.11 4.08
CA LEU A 81 0.10 9.57 3.48
C LEU A 81 0.39 10.62 2.41
N GLU A 82 0.08 10.33 1.16
CA GLU A 82 0.31 11.24 0.03
C GLU A 82 -0.95 12.04 -0.31
N GLU A 83 -0.78 13.32 -0.64
CA GLU A 83 -1.78 14.26 -1.21
C GLU A 83 -3.05 14.55 -0.37
N LEU A 84 -3.42 13.69 0.57
CA LEU A 84 -4.66 13.78 1.35
C LEU A 84 -4.49 14.67 2.59
N ASN A 85 -5.52 15.42 2.95
CA ASN A 85 -5.45 16.35 4.08
C ASN A 85 -5.82 15.65 5.40
N VAL A 86 -4.91 15.70 6.38
CA VAL A 86 -5.18 15.26 7.76
C VAL A 86 -5.85 16.38 8.56
N SER A 87 -7.04 16.08 9.09
CA SER A 87 -7.83 17.05 9.86
C SER A 87 -7.62 16.95 11.37
N SER A 88 -7.31 15.76 11.89
CA SER A 88 -7.03 15.55 13.31
C SER A 88 -6.29 14.24 13.53
N VAL A 89 -5.46 14.20 14.57
CA VAL A 89 -4.84 12.97 15.09
C VAL A 89 -5.11 12.87 16.59
N GLN A 90 -5.42 11.67 17.06
CA GLN A 90 -5.48 11.34 18.48
C GLN A 90 -4.51 10.22 18.81
N VAL A 91 -3.92 10.29 20.02
CA VAL A 91 -3.12 9.24 20.62
C VAL A 91 -3.78 8.86 21.95
N ASN A 92 -4.11 7.59 22.13
CA ASN A 92 -4.84 7.08 23.31
C ASN A 92 -6.13 7.88 23.61
N GLY A 93 -6.87 8.26 22.55
CA GLY A 93 -8.11 9.03 22.64
C GLY A 93 -7.96 10.52 23.02
N SER A 94 -6.72 11.03 23.09
CA SER A 94 -6.43 12.45 23.33
C SER A 94 -5.88 13.10 22.07
N GLU A 95 -6.24 14.36 21.79
CA GLU A 95 -5.68 15.10 20.66
C GLU A 95 -4.15 15.13 20.72
N ALA A 96 -3.52 14.85 19.58
CA ALA A 96 -2.07 14.82 19.43
C ALA A 96 -1.62 15.91 18.44
N VAL A 97 -0.44 16.48 18.70
CA VAL A 97 0.22 17.37 17.75
C VAL A 97 0.76 16.54 16.60
N PHE A 98 0.54 16.97 15.37
CA PHE A 98 1.07 16.32 14.19
C PHE A 98 1.55 17.36 13.16
N SER A 99 2.40 16.91 12.24
CA SER A 99 2.69 17.61 11.00
C SER A 99 2.53 16.66 9.83
N HIS A 100 2.05 17.16 8.70
CA HIS A 100 1.88 16.36 7.48
C HIS A 100 2.48 17.12 6.31
N ASN A 101 3.61 16.63 5.79
CA ASN A 101 4.34 17.27 4.69
C ASN A 101 5.08 16.22 3.87
N ASN A 102 5.10 16.37 2.54
CA ASN A 102 5.86 15.51 1.62
C ASN A 102 5.62 14.01 1.85
N GLY A 103 4.36 13.59 1.94
CA GLY A 103 4.03 12.18 2.19
C GLY A 103 4.15 11.72 3.64
N GLU A 104 4.83 12.47 4.51
CA GLU A 104 5.08 12.05 5.89
C GLU A 104 4.12 12.70 6.89
N LEU A 105 3.33 11.88 7.57
CA LEU A 105 2.50 12.25 8.73
C LEU A 105 3.26 11.94 10.03
N GLN A 106 3.89 12.95 10.60
CA GLN A 106 4.63 12.86 11.86
C GLN A 106 3.70 13.14 13.04
N ILE A 107 3.52 12.15 13.91
CA ILE A 107 2.61 12.21 15.06
C ILE A 107 3.44 12.27 16.33
N GLN A 108 3.32 13.37 17.07
CA GLN A 108 3.99 13.51 18.36
C GLN A 108 3.34 12.61 19.41
N LEU A 109 4.18 11.88 20.13
CA LEU A 109 3.78 11.03 21.24
C LEU A 109 4.22 11.67 22.57
N GLY A 110 3.75 11.08 23.67
CA GLY A 110 4.47 11.18 24.95
C GLY A 110 5.74 10.33 24.93
N SER A 111 6.22 9.93 26.09
CA SER A 111 7.24 8.86 26.16
C SER A 111 6.52 7.51 26.20
N ILE A 112 6.68 6.70 25.16
CA ILE A 112 6.19 5.31 25.11
C ILE A 112 7.41 4.39 25.20
N ALA A 113 7.38 3.46 26.16
CA ALA A 113 8.49 2.53 26.37
C ALA A 113 8.38 1.30 25.44
N PRO A 114 9.49 0.60 25.15
CA PRO A 114 9.46 -0.65 24.38
C PRO A 114 8.52 -1.68 25.02
N GLY A 115 7.71 -2.33 24.19
CA GLY A 115 6.68 -3.30 24.57
C GLY A 115 5.36 -2.70 25.06
N GLU A 116 5.25 -1.37 25.16
CA GLU A 116 3.97 -0.71 25.44
C GLU A 116 3.14 -0.57 24.17
N GLN A 117 1.83 -0.76 24.30
CA GLN A 117 0.87 -0.51 23.25
C GLN A 117 0.17 0.83 23.43
N PHE A 118 -0.10 1.48 22.31
CA PHE A 118 -0.89 2.70 22.23
C PHE A 118 -1.80 2.66 21.01
N THR A 119 -2.80 3.53 20.98
CA THR A 119 -3.70 3.65 19.84
C THR A 119 -3.52 4.99 19.14
N THR A 120 -3.56 4.99 17.82
CA THR A 120 -3.70 6.20 17.01
C THR A 120 -5.08 6.25 16.38
N LEU A 121 -5.60 7.45 16.12
CA LEU A 121 -6.76 7.69 15.28
C LEU A 121 -6.48 8.90 14.40
N VAL A 122 -6.44 8.70 13.09
CA VAL A 122 -6.17 9.73 12.09
C VAL A 122 -7.42 9.95 11.26
N ASN A 123 -7.97 11.17 11.27
CA ASN A 123 -9.07 11.58 10.39
C ASN A 123 -8.51 12.38 9.22
N TYR A 124 -8.86 11.99 7.99
CA TYR A 124 -8.31 12.56 6.77
C TYR A 124 -9.37 12.64 5.67
N SER A 125 -9.12 13.47 4.67
CA SER A 125 -10.01 13.58 3.52
C SER A 125 -9.31 14.19 2.31
N GLY A 126 -9.82 13.94 1.11
CA GLY A 126 -9.30 14.53 -0.12
C GLY A 126 -9.58 13.65 -1.33
N ASN A 127 -8.91 13.95 -2.43
CA ASN A 127 -8.96 13.18 -3.67
C ASN A 127 -7.70 12.30 -3.78
N PRO A 128 -7.79 10.98 -3.52
CA PRO A 128 -6.65 10.09 -3.66
C PRO A 128 -6.04 10.18 -5.05
N GLN A 129 -4.71 10.24 -5.13
CA GLN A 129 -3.99 10.13 -6.40
C GLN A 129 -3.44 8.70 -6.53
N THR A 130 -3.03 8.30 -7.73
CA THR A 130 -2.18 7.11 -7.89
C THR A 130 -0.71 7.52 -7.81
N SER A 131 0.16 6.54 -7.52
CA SER A 131 1.61 6.76 -7.53
C SER A 131 2.09 7.43 -8.82
N ASP A 132 3.08 8.31 -8.69
CA ASP A 132 3.68 9.09 -9.78
C ASP A 132 4.75 8.31 -10.56
N ASP A 133 4.98 7.05 -10.18
CA ASP A 133 5.89 6.13 -10.82
C ASP A 133 5.23 5.31 -11.95
N VAL A 134 5.98 4.36 -12.51
CA VAL A 134 5.49 3.53 -13.62
C VAL A 134 4.34 2.60 -13.20
N TYR A 135 4.15 2.34 -11.90
CA TYR A 135 3.14 1.41 -11.44
C TYR A 135 1.74 2.01 -11.45
N ASN A 136 1.60 3.33 -11.24
CA ASN A 136 0.30 4.03 -11.17
C ASN A 136 -0.70 3.32 -10.24
N ILE A 137 -0.26 3.04 -9.01
CA ILE A 137 -0.98 2.24 -8.00
C ILE A 137 -1.58 3.14 -6.91
N GLY A 138 -2.70 2.74 -6.33
CA GLY A 138 -3.43 3.50 -5.32
C GLY A 138 -4.91 3.11 -5.25
N MET A 139 -5.76 4.08 -4.89
CA MET A 139 -7.21 3.98 -5.07
C MET A 139 -7.57 4.51 -6.46
N ILE A 140 -8.21 3.68 -7.26
CA ILE A 140 -8.52 3.94 -8.67
C ILE A 140 -10.02 4.16 -8.80
N PHE A 141 -10.38 5.37 -9.22
CA PHE A 141 -11.74 5.74 -9.57
C PHE A 141 -12.00 5.50 -11.06
N ASN A 142 -13.21 5.02 -11.35
CA ASN A 142 -13.71 4.88 -12.70
C ASN A 142 -15.23 5.11 -12.69
N GLN A 143 -15.83 5.32 -13.86
CA GLN A 143 -17.26 5.58 -14.00
C GLN A 143 -18.16 4.51 -13.37
N ASN A 144 -17.71 3.24 -13.27
CA ASN A 144 -18.53 2.13 -12.82
C ASN A 144 -17.98 1.36 -11.62
N PHE A 145 -16.79 1.71 -11.13
CA PHE A 145 -16.15 1.00 -10.04
C PHE A 145 -15.14 1.88 -9.32
N VAL A 146 -14.87 1.52 -8.07
CA VAL A 146 -13.73 1.98 -7.30
C VAL A 146 -13.01 0.74 -6.78
N PHE A 147 -11.70 0.67 -6.98
CA PHE A 147 -10.88 -0.44 -6.46
C PHE A 147 -9.50 0.05 -6.05
N THR A 148 -8.76 -0.77 -5.30
CA THR A 148 -7.39 -0.47 -4.91
C THR A 148 -6.42 -1.47 -5.53
N LEU A 149 -5.26 -0.95 -5.96
CA LEU A 149 -4.08 -1.73 -6.29
C LEU A 149 -2.94 -1.11 -5.49
N SER A 150 -2.33 -1.83 -4.55
CA SER A 150 -1.45 -1.18 -3.56
C SER A 150 -0.10 -1.84 -3.35
N ASP A 151 0.23 -2.88 -4.11
CA ASP A 151 1.57 -3.46 -4.11
C ASP A 151 2.50 -2.66 -5.06
N PRO A 152 3.71 -2.22 -4.62
CA PRO A 152 4.31 -2.49 -3.31
C PRO A 152 3.97 -1.48 -2.22
N SER A 153 3.62 -0.24 -2.58
CA SER A 153 3.53 0.88 -1.63
C SER A 153 2.30 1.77 -1.84
N GLY A 154 1.33 1.35 -2.65
CA GLY A 154 0.18 2.18 -3.05
C GLY A 154 -0.82 2.49 -1.93
N CYS A 155 -0.69 1.88 -0.74
CA CYS A 155 -1.54 2.17 0.42
C CYS A 155 -1.46 3.64 0.87
N ARG A 156 -0.24 4.21 0.90
CA ARG A 156 0.02 5.59 1.34
C ARG A 156 -0.76 6.63 0.53
N TRP A 157 -1.23 6.28 -0.66
CA TRP A 157 -1.96 7.19 -1.53
C TRP A 157 -3.47 7.29 -1.23
N TRP A 158 -3.99 6.46 -0.33
CA TRP A 158 -5.42 6.48 0.02
C TRP A 158 -5.73 6.30 1.50
N TRP A 159 -4.75 5.94 2.34
CA TRP A 159 -4.88 5.92 3.80
C TRP A 159 -3.51 5.99 4.50
N PRO A 160 -3.42 6.56 5.72
CA PRO A 160 -2.17 6.67 6.47
C PRO A 160 -1.70 5.31 7.03
N ALA A 161 -0.48 4.89 6.70
CA ALA A 161 0.07 3.58 7.07
C ALA A 161 1.54 3.62 7.51
#